data_AF-A0A7V6X1B9-F1
#
_entry.id   AF-A0A7V6X1B9-F1
#
_cell.length_a   1.000
_cell.length_b   1.000
_cell.length_c   1.000
_cell.angle_alpha   90.00
_cell.angle_beta   90.00
_cell.angle_gamma   90.00
#
_symmetry.space_group_name_H-M   'P 1'
#
loop_
_entity.id
_entity.type
_entity.pdbx_description
1 polymer ?
#
loop_
_entity_poly.entity_id
_entity_poly.type
_entity_poly.pdbx_seq_one_letter_code
_entity_poly.pdbx_strand_id
1 'polypeptide(L)'
;MKLRLLIIVLVLFVAAGFITAAAETACAAGENITLDYFIQHPNYTLTFWYSDNGSTAEFTTKWNQVAWNKYKKTCYYQDGFQNFFYYLFKNDKLLETKTGWAVPDSEWTDYPVIQGSNVVFKNASPGTSWSNEYLTRDAWGSINREFNSFTYEGIENIEIQGHPLEAAKLSWTRTTIAQQVSPQAEWESISQSSKGEDWYIRGLGLVKRNFLNKEGNITSGFTLKSIWDSSRNRTVPIDEWLPVSIIINGEEQGKGISAGLYNDSLLVLVRATFQKLGRSFTWDQKTKILTVETPDGSITMVEGNNHSKNTSDGSIQVFPAPAKIINGKLMVPVEFIQEVLGVNYRWDKAGRVVELF
;
A
#
# COMPACT_ATOMS: atom_id res chain seq x y z
N MET A 1 -20.72 -71.49 27.53
CA MET A 1 -21.12 -70.98 26.20
C MET A 1 -19.83 -70.68 25.41
N LYS A 2 -19.68 -71.31 24.24
CA LYS A 2 -18.70 -71.18 23.13
C LYS A 2 -17.61 -70.07 23.26
N LEU A 3 -16.31 -70.41 23.24
CA LEU A 3 -15.38 -70.48 22.07
C LEU A 3 -15.11 -69.08 21.46
N ARG A 4 -13.90 -68.49 21.39
CA ARG A 4 -12.57 -68.90 20.84
C ARG A 4 -11.46 -68.02 21.49
N LEU A 5 -10.28 -68.51 21.93
CA LEU A 5 -9.01 -68.79 21.18
C LEU A 5 -8.57 -67.64 20.23
N LEU A 6 -7.33 -67.15 20.13
CA LEU A 6 -5.98 -67.59 20.53
C LEU A 6 -4.99 -66.39 20.36
N ILE A 7 -3.92 -66.45 21.17
CA ILE A 7 -2.60 -65.78 21.22
C ILE A 7 -1.98 -65.31 19.88
N ILE A 8 -1.13 -64.26 19.89
CA ILE A 8 0.28 -64.25 19.37
C ILE A 8 1.02 -62.92 19.69
N VAL A 9 2.26 -63.09 20.17
CA VAL A 9 3.31 -62.09 20.46
C VAL A 9 4.00 -61.65 19.14
N LEU A 10 4.35 -60.37 19.00
CA LEU A 10 5.35 -59.88 18.02
C LEU A 10 6.04 -58.63 18.60
N VAL A 11 7.21 -58.74 19.21
CA VAL A 11 8.55 -58.52 18.64
C VAL A 11 8.63 -57.23 17.80
N LEU A 12 9.19 -56.19 18.43
CA LEU A 12 9.77 -55.02 17.78
C LEU A 12 10.95 -55.46 16.91
N PHE A 13 10.87 -55.23 15.60
CA PHE A 13 12.05 -54.96 14.78
C PHE A 13 11.70 -54.02 13.60
N VAL A 14 12.64 -53.11 13.40
CA VAL A 14 12.73 -51.96 12.50
C VAL A 14 12.36 -52.25 11.04
N ALA A 15 11.52 -51.39 10.45
CA ALA A 15 11.48 -51.18 9.00
C ALA A 15 11.62 -49.68 8.71
N ALA A 16 12.61 -49.35 7.88
CA ALA A 16 12.96 -48.00 7.46
C ALA A 16 11.77 -47.30 6.78
N GLY A 17 11.21 -46.31 7.47
CA GLY A 17 10.27 -45.35 6.88
C GLY A 17 11.06 -44.15 6.40
N PHE A 18 11.12 -43.96 5.08
CA PHE A 18 11.57 -42.71 4.47
C PHE A 18 10.84 -41.54 5.12
N ILE A 19 11.58 -40.67 5.80
CA ILE A 19 11.13 -39.34 6.17
C ILE A 19 11.04 -38.56 4.87
N THR A 20 9.91 -38.64 4.18
CA THR A 20 9.48 -37.52 3.36
C THR A 20 9.17 -36.41 4.33
N ALA A 21 10.11 -35.48 4.52
CA ALA A 21 9.80 -34.17 5.05
C ALA A 21 8.67 -33.63 4.15
N ALA A 22 7.45 -33.61 4.68
CA ALA A 22 6.44 -32.75 4.13
C ALA A 22 7.07 -31.37 4.12
N ALA A 23 7.21 -30.78 2.93
CA ALA A 23 7.47 -29.37 2.82
C ALA A 23 6.35 -28.70 3.60
N GLU A 24 6.66 -28.25 4.82
CA GLU A 24 5.91 -27.21 5.48
C GLU A 24 5.95 -26.05 4.49
N THR A 25 4.88 -25.96 3.70
CA THR A 25 4.46 -24.70 3.12
C THR A 25 4.25 -23.82 4.33
N ALA A 26 5.26 -23.01 4.63
CA ALA A 26 5.10 -21.87 5.50
C ALA A 26 3.96 -21.06 4.86
N CYS A 27 2.74 -21.23 5.39
CA CYS A 27 1.67 -20.28 5.17
C CYS A 27 2.27 -18.93 5.53
N ALA A 28 2.41 -18.05 4.54
CA ALA A 28 2.79 -16.68 4.77
C ALA A 28 1.89 -16.16 5.90
N ALA A 29 2.47 -15.83 7.05
CA ALA A 29 1.81 -14.98 8.02
C ALA A 29 1.53 -13.69 7.25
N GLY A 30 0.28 -13.54 6.79
CA GLY A 30 0.01 -12.61 5.70
C GLY A 30 0.32 -11.18 6.12
N GLU A 31 0.96 -10.45 5.21
CA GLU A 31 1.45 -9.08 5.42
C GLU A 31 0.33 -8.18 5.95
N ASN A 32 0.62 -7.41 7.01
CA ASN A 32 -0.33 -6.45 7.55
C ASN A 32 -0.60 -5.34 6.52
N ILE A 33 -1.84 -4.88 6.44
CA ILE A 33 -2.15 -3.67 5.69
C ILE A 33 -1.71 -2.44 6.49
N THR A 34 -0.96 -1.56 5.83
CA THR A 34 -0.38 -0.33 6.39
C THR A 34 -0.90 0.93 5.70
N LEU A 35 -0.64 2.10 6.27
CA LEU A 35 -1.20 3.37 5.79
C LEU A 35 -0.83 3.68 4.34
N ASP A 36 0.38 3.30 3.92
CA ASP A 36 0.91 3.59 2.61
C ASP A 36 0.19 2.84 1.48
N TYR A 37 -0.62 1.82 1.77
CA TYR A 37 -1.59 1.26 0.82
C TYR A 37 -2.68 2.25 0.42
N PHE A 38 -3.04 3.20 1.28
CA PHE A 38 -4.16 4.11 1.06
C PHE A 38 -3.71 5.43 0.45
N ILE A 39 -2.45 5.84 0.65
CA ILE A 39 -1.94 7.14 0.21
C ILE A 39 -1.29 6.99 -1.17
N GLN A 40 -1.91 7.61 -2.18
CA GLN A 40 -1.34 7.78 -3.51
C GLN A 40 -0.12 8.71 -3.46
N HIS A 41 0.91 8.40 -4.25
CA HIS A 41 2.09 9.23 -4.41
C HIS A 41 1.71 10.66 -4.86
N PRO A 42 2.24 11.73 -4.23
CA PRO A 42 1.78 13.10 -4.44
C PRO A 42 1.97 13.61 -5.88
N ASN A 43 3.06 13.20 -6.55
CA ASN A 43 3.32 13.60 -7.94
C ASN A 43 2.50 12.84 -8.99
N TYR A 44 1.73 11.82 -8.57
CA TYR A 44 1.02 10.94 -9.50
C TYR A 44 -0.39 11.46 -9.77
N THR A 45 -0.80 11.36 -11.03
CA THR A 45 -2.19 11.40 -11.43
C THR A 45 -2.56 10.02 -11.96
N LEU A 46 -3.53 9.37 -11.32
CA LEU A 46 -3.98 8.05 -11.74
C LEU A 46 -5.21 8.20 -12.61
N THR A 47 -5.25 7.53 -13.75
CA THR A 47 -6.43 7.47 -14.62
C THR A 47 -7.08 6.10 -14.46
N PHE A 48 -8.39 6.05 -14.38
CA PHE A 48 -9.16 4.82 -14.20
C PHE A 48 -10.14 4.62 -15.34
N TRP A 49 -10.30 3.37 -15.74
CA TRP A 49 -11.48 2.93 -16.49
C TRP A 49 -12.59 2.60 -15.50
N TYR A 50 -13.75 3.22 -15.68
CA TYR A 50 -15.00 2.88 -14.99
C TYR A 50 -15.90 2.09 -15.92
N SER A 51 -16.62 1.11 -15.38
CA SER A 51 -17.62 0.32 -16.09
C SER A 51 -18.87 0.17 -15.23
N ASP A 52 -20.04 0.41 -15.84
CA ASP A 52 -21.35 0.18 -15.24
C ASP A 52 -22.35 -0.25 -16.32
N ASN A 53 -22.86 -1.48 -16.21
CA ASN A 53 -23.89 -2.03 -17.10
C ASN A 53 -23.65 -1.78 -18.61
N GLY A 54 -22.41 -1.96 -19.07
CA GLY A 54 -22.02 -1.78 -20.48
C GLY A 54 -21.62 -0.37 -20.89
N SER A 55 -21.82 0.63 -20.01
CA SER A 55 -21.27 1.97 -20.18
C SER A 55 -19.86 2.04 -19.62
N THR A 56 -18.97 2.76 -20.31
CA THR A 56 -17.61 3.01 -19.84
C THR A 56 -17.32 4.49 -19.76
N ALA A 57 -16.51 4.87 -18.78
CA ALA A 57 -16.06 6.25 -18.59
C ALA A 57 -14.63 6.25 -18.05
N GLU A 58 -14.00 7.42 -18.07
CA GLU A 58 -12.73 7.64 -17.39
C GLU A 58 -12.85 8.73 -16.35
N PHE A 59 -12.10 8.58 -15.28
CA PHE A 59 -11.86 9.64 -14.32
C PHE A 59 -10.41 9.59 -13.87
N THR A 60 -9.90 10.71 -13.38
CA THR A 60 -8.55 10.80 -12.84
C THR A 60 -8.59 11.10 -11.35
N THR A 61 -7.59 10.64 -10.59
CA THR A 61 -7.44 10.99 -9.18
C THR A 61 -6.12 11.72 -8.93
N LYS A 62 -6.21 12.77 -8.12
CA LYS A 62 -5.04 13.44 -7.54
C LYS A 62 -5.14 13.42 -6.03
N TRP A 63 -3.99 13.26 -5.40
CA TRP A 63 -3.85 13.25 -3.96
C TRP A 63 -2.90 14.37 -3.56
N ASN A 64 -3.34 15.23 -2.65
CA ASN A 64 -2.55 16.36 -2.18
C ASN A 64 -2.50 16.33 -0.66
N GLN A 65 -1.31 16.50 -0.09
CA GLN A 65 -1.19 16.84 1.33
C GLN A 65 -1.56 18.31 1.50
N VAL A 66 -2.58 18.59 2.30
CA VAL A 66 -3.07 19.96 2.52
C VAL A 66 -2.58 20.56 3.84
N ALA A 67 -2.17 19.70 4.78
CA ALA A 67 -1.46 20.08 6.00
C ALA A 67 -0.80 18.82 6.61
N TRP A 68 -0.04 18.99 7.69
CA TRP A 68 0.50 17.86 8.45
C TRP A 68 -0.60 16.86 8.83
N ASN A 69 -0.40 15.59 8.49
CA ASN A 69 -1.36 14.50 8.64
C ASN A 69 -2.73 14.68 7.96
N LYS A 70 -2.91 15.70 7.10
CA LYS A 70 -4.17 15.95 6.38
C LYS A 70 -3.97 15.86 4.88
N TYR A 71 -4.87 15.11 4.22
CA TYR A 71 -4.80 14.85 2.79
C TYR A 71 -6.15 15.12 2.13
N LYS A 72 -6.11 15.57 0.88
CA LYS A 72 -7.26 15.73 0.01
C LYS A 72 -7.08 14.83 -1.21
N LYS A 73 -7.99 13.89 -1.41
CA LYS A 73 -8.16 13.19 -2.70
C LYS A 73 -9.20 13.94 -3.51
N THR A 74 -8.96 14.09 -4.81
CA THR A 74 -9.94 14.64 -5.75
C THR A 74 -10.02 13.72 -6.97
N CYS A 75 -11.23 13.32 -7.33
CA CYS A 75 -11.57 12.60 -8.54
C CYS A 75 -12.12 13.60 -9.56
N TYR A 76 -11.57 13.63 -10.77
CA TYR A 76 -12.00 14.50 -11.87
C TYR A 76 -12.61 13.64 -12.97
N TYR A 77 -13.83 13.99 -13.38
CA TYR A 77 -14.57 13.32 -14.43
C TYR A 77 -14.51 14.13 -15.72
N GLN A 78 -14.76 13.48 -16.86
CA GLN A 78 -14.61 14.12 -18.19
C GLN A 78 -15.61 15.24 -18.44
N ASP A 79 -16.77 15.21 -17.79
CA ASP A 79 -17.80 16.25 -17.81
C ASP A 79 -17.45 17.44 -16.90
N GLY A 80 -16.28 17.42 -16.26
CA GLY A 80 -15.81 18.45 -15.35
C GLY A 80 -16.28 18.24 -13.90
N PHE A 81 -17.19 17.30 -13.64
CA PHE A 81 -17.62 16.95 -12.29
C PHE A 81 -16.42 16.54 -11.42
N GLN A 82 -16.47 16.82 -10.13
CA GLN A 82 -15.42 16.47 -9.18
C GLN A 82 -16.00 15.87 -7.91
N ASN A 83 -15.41 14.78 -7.43
CA ASN A 83 -15.60 14.28 -6.06
C ASN A 83 -14.34 14.58 -5.25
N PHE A 84 -14.47 14.96 -3.99
CA PHE A 84 -13.32 15.15 -3.11
C PHE A 84 -13.53 14.54 -1.72
N PHE A 85 -12.42 14.13 -1.12
CA PHE A 85 -12.39 13.45 0.18
C PHE A 85 -11.23 14.01 1.00
N TYR A 86 -11.49 14.39 2.24
CA TYR A 86 -10.48 14.84 3.19
C TYR A 86 -10.20 13.76 4.22
N TYR A 87 -8.92 13.39 4.31
CA TYR A 87 -8.42 12.38 5.23
C TYR A 87 -7.52 13.01 6.30
N LEU A 88 -7.63 12.50 7.52
CA LEU A 88 -6.79 12.84 8.67
C LEU A 88 -6.14 11.56 9.20
N PHE A 89 -4.81 11.52 9.22
CA PHE A 89 -4.08 10.46 9.91
C PHE A 89 -3.96 10.78 11.40
N LYS A 90 -4.45 9.87 12.25
CA LYS A 90 -4.44 10.02 13.71
C LYS A 90 -4.40 8.65 14.39
N ASN A 91 -3.46 8.43 15.29
CA ASN A 91 -3.33 7.21 16.10
C ASN A 91 -3.35 5.92 15.24
N ASP A 92 -2.49 5.85 14.22
CA ASP A 92 -2.39 4.71 13.29
C ASP A 92 -3.66 4.39 12.49
N LYS A 93 -4.56 5.36 12.38
CA LYS A 93 -5.79 5.28 11.60
C LYS A 93 -5.85 6.42 10.58
N LEU A 94 -6.45 6.13 9.42
CA LEU A 94 -6.85 7.16 8.47
C LEU A 94 -8.35 7.41 8.63
N LEU A 95 -8.69 8.64 8.98
CA LEU A 95 -10.06 9.07 9.20
C LEU A 95 -10.52 9.90 8.01
N GLU A 96 -11.66 9.57 7.42
CA GLU A 96 -12.33 10.49 6.49
C GLU A 96 -13.13 11.51 7.32
N THR A 97 -12.84 12.79 7.11
CA THR A 97 -13.37 13.91 7.91
C THR A 97 -14.42 14.73 7.17
N LYS A 98 -14.40 14.65 5.84
CA LYS A 98 -15.28 15.41 4.95
C LYS A 98 -15.24 14.79 3.57
N THR A 99 -16.41 14.61 2.97
CA THR A 99 -16.57 14.26 1.55
C THR A 99 -17.40 15.34 0.87
N GLY A 100 -17.31 15.46 -0.44
CA GLY A 100 -18.09 16.42 -1.19
C GLY A 100 -17.90 16.29 -2.68
N TRP A 101 -18.64 17.12 -3.41
CA TRP A 101 -18.56 17.17 -4.85
C TRP A 101 -18.68 18.61 -5.36
N ALA A 102 -18.26 18.82 -6.59
CA ALA A 102 -18.32 20.10 -7.26
C ALA A 102 -18.62 19.92 -8.75
N VAL A 103 -19.42 20.83 -9.28
CA VAL A 103 -19.60 21.01 -10.73
C VAL A 103 -18.89 22.32 -11.10
N PRO A 104 -18.12 22.37 -12.19
CA PRO A 104 -17.44 23.60 -12.60
C PRO A 104 -18.43 24.75 -12.75
N ASP A 105 -18.06 25.91 -12.23
CA ASP A 105 -18.77 27.19 -12.38
C ASP A 105 -20.24 27.22 -11.89
N SER A 106 -20.69 26.26 -11.08
CA SER A 106 -22.04 26.28 -10.50
C SER A 106 -22.06 26.14 -8.97
N GLU A 107 -21.67 24.98 -8.42
CA GLU A 107 -22.00 24.62 -7.04
C GLU A 107 -20.92 23.75 -6.37
N TRP A 108 -20.74 23.98 -5.06
CA TRP A 108 -19.89 23.18 -4.18
C TRP A 108 -20.73 22.61 -3.04
N THR A 109 -20.75 21.29 -2.92
CA THR A 109 -21.52 20.60 -1.91
C THR A 109 -20.56 19.84 -1.01
N ASP A 110 -20.67 20.03 0.29
CA ASP A 110 -19.91 19.27 1.27
C ASP A 110 -20.76 18.49 2.27
N TYR A 111 -20.16 17.39 2.72
CA TYR A 111 -20.71 16.43 3.66
C TYR A 111 -19.69 16.23 4.79
N PRO A 112 -19.49 17.21 5.69
CA PRO A 112 -18.61 17.05 6.84
C PRO A 112 -19.11 15.95 7.79
N VAL A 113 -18.16 15.25 8.41
CA VAL A 113 -18.45 14.39 9.57
C VAL A 113 -18.69 15.27 10.78
N ILE A 114 -19.90 15.23 11.34
CA ILE A 114 -20.31 16.09 12.46
C ILE A 114 -20.28 15.36 13.82
N GLN A 115 -20.31 14.02 13.81
CA GLN A 115 -20.20 13.19 15.00
C GLN A 115 -19.61 11.82 14.63
N GLY A 116 -18.85 11.20 15.53
CA GLY A 116 -18.19 9.92 15.27
C GLY A 116 -16.96 10.08 14.38
N SER A 117 -16.55 9.02 13.68
CA SER A 117 -15.41 9.06 12.75
C SER A 117 -15.53 7.96 11.71
N ASN A 118 -15.31 8.30 10.44
CA ASN A 118 -15.20 7.30 9.38
C ASN A 118 -13.76 6.75 9.34
N VAL A 119 -13.52 5.56 9.89
CA VAL A 119 -12.21 4.93 9.91
C VAL A 119 -12.02 4.12 8.63
N VAL A 120 -11.53 4.77 7.58
CA VAL A 120 -11.33 4.12 6.27
C VAL A 120 -10.10 3.20 6.23
N PHE A 121 -9.18 3.36 7.19
CA PHE A 121 -8.04 2.46 7.37
C PHE A 121 -7.62 2.34 8.84
N LYS A 122 -7.17 1.13 9.21
CA LYS A 122 -6.46 0.78 10.44
C LYS A 122 -5.37 -0.25 10.09
N ASN A 123 -4.22 -0.18 10.75
CA ASN A 123 -3.22 -1.26 10.67
C ASN A 123 -3.84 -2.60 11.12
N ALA A 124 -3.78 -3.62 10.26
CA ALA A 124 -4.54 -4.85 10.41
C ALA A 124 -3.83 -6.04 9.75
N SER A 125 -3.84 -7.20 10.41
CA SER A 125 -3.47 -8.48 9.80
C SER A 125 -4.64 -9.03 8.98
N PRO A 126 -4.41 -9.94 8.01
CA PRO A 126 -5.49 -10.55 7.25
C PRO A 126 -6.56 -11.18 8.14
N GLY A 127 -7.82 -11.11 7.70
CA GLY A 127 -9.01 -11.50 8.46
C GLY A 127 -9.48 -10.45 9.49
N THR A 128 -8.70 -9.39 9.75
CA THR A 128 -9.12 -8.34 10.68
C THR A 128 -10.25 -7.52 10.07
N SER A 129 -11.34 -7.40 10.83
CA SER A 129 -12.46 -6.52 10.50
C SER A 129 -12.50 -5.29 11.40
N TRP A 130 -12.97 -4.17 10.88
CA TRP A 130 -13.30 -2.99 11.68
C TRP A 130 -14.54 -2.31 11.11
N SER A 131 -15.29 -1.67 11.99
CA SER A 131 -16.48 -0.92 11.64
C SER A 131 -16.48 0.44 12.29
N ASN A 132 -17.31 1.32 11.76
CA ASN A 132 -17.51 2.65 12.32
C ASN A 132 -18.94 3.13 12.08
N GLU A 133 -19.39 3.99 12.99
CA GLU A 133 -20.63 4.74 12.88
C GLU A 133 -20.30 6.24 13.00
N TYR A 134 -20.90 7.05 12.13
CA TYR A 134 -20.71 8.49 12.14
C TYR A 134 -21.91 9.21 11.55
N LEU A 135 -22.04 10.49 11.86
CA LEU A 135 -23.05 11.36 11.28
C LEU A 135 -22.40 12.30 10.28
N THR A 136 -23.05 12.47 9.13
CA THR A 136 -22.72 13.49 8.14
C THR A 136 -23.85 14.52 8.08
N ARG A 137 -23.51 15.73 7.62
CA ARG A 137 -24.49 16.77 7.30
C ARG A 137 -24.31 17.16 5.85
N ASP A 138 -25.36 17.09 5.03
CA ASP A 138 -25.28 17.56 3.65
C ASP A 138 -25.34 19.09 3.54
N ALA A 139 -25.16 19.62 2.33
CA ALA A 139 -25.17 21.06 2.08
C ALA A 139 -26.52 21.74 2.39
N TRP A 140 -27.63 20.99 2.40
CA TRP A 140 -28.96 21.48 2.71
C TRP A 140 -29.28 21.37 4.21
N GLY A 141 -28.40 20.75 5.00
CA GLY A 141 -28.54 20.56 6.43
C GLY A 141 -29.21 19.27 6.86
N SER A 142 -29.49 18.33 5.93
CA SER A 142 -29.96 16.99 6.28
C SER A 142 -28.85 16.23 7.01
N ILE A 143 -29.24 15.42 7.99
CA ILE A 143 -28.31 14.61 8.78
C ILE A 143 -28.50 13.16 8.41
N ASN A 144 -27.40 12.52 8.00
CA ASN A 144 -27.35 11.12 7.68
C ASN A 144 -26.48 10.38 8.71
N ARG A 145 -26.91 9.17 9.07
CA ARG A 145 -26.15 8.24 9.88
C ARG A 145 -25.55 7.18 8.97
N GLU A 146 -24.25 7.02 9.08
CA GLU A 146 -23.45 6.17 8.22
C GLU A 146 -22.89 5.00 9.02
N PHE A 147 -23.03 3.79 8.49
CA PHE A 147 -22.45 2.56 9.04
C PHE A 147 -21.54 1.94 8.01
N ASN A 148 -20.24 1.86 8.32
CA ASN A 148 -19.26 1.21 7.46
C ASN A 148 -18.68 0.00 8.17
N SER A 149 -18.45 -1.07 7.42
CA SER A 149 -17.64 -2.22 7.83
C SER A 149 -16.62 -2.52 6.76
N PHE A 150 -15.41 -2.86 7.20
CA PHE A 150 -14.29 -3.25 6.34
C PHE A 150 -13.66 -4.52 6.89
N THR A 151 -13.22 -5.39 5.98
CA THR A 151 -12.46 -6.59 6.28
C THR A 151 -11.22 -6.59 5.40
N TYR A 152 -10.05 -6.66 6.01
CA TYR A 152 -8.82 -6.88 5.25
C TYR A 152 -8.69 -8.39 4.96
N GLU A 153 -8.80 -8.76 3.68
CA GLU A 153 -8.81 -10.17 3.24
C GLU A 153 -7.38 -10.73 3.08
N GLY A 154 -6.38 -9.85 2.98
CA GLY A 154 -4.99 -10.21 2.73
C GLY A 154 -4.48 -9.67 1.39
N ILE A 155 -3.30 -10.15 1.00
CA ILE A 155 -2.70 -9.84 -0.30
C ILE A 155 -3.27 -10.79 -1.36
N GLU A 156 -3.71 -10.24 -2.48
CA GLU A 156 -4.18 -10.96 -3.66
C GLU A 156 -3.33 -10.60 -4.88
N ASN A 157 -2.98 -11.61 -5.69
CA ASN A 157 -2.37 -11.38 -6.99
C ASN A 157 -3.46 -11.00 -7.99
N ILE A 158 -3.37 -9.79 -8.53
CA ILE A 158 -4.26 -9.28 -9.56
C ILE A 158 -3.49 -8.97 -10.84
N GLU A 159 -4.20 -8.90 -11.96
CA GLU A 159 -3.64 -8.42 -13.22
C GLU A 159 -4.31 -7.10 -13.61
N ILE A 160 -3.51 -6.08 -13.90
CA ILE A 160 -3.98 -4.79 -14.42
C ILE A 160 -3.19 -4.46 -15.68
N GLN A 161 -3.91 -4.28 -16.80
CA GLN A 161 -3.31 -3.98 -18.11
C GLN A 161 -2.22 -4.99 -18.54
N GLY A 162 -2.36 -6.27 -18.19
CA GLY A 162 -1.37 -7.31 -18.50
C GLY A 162 -0.19 -7.40 -17.53
N HIS A 163 -0.16 -6.57 -16.48
CA HIS A 163 0.89 -6.60 -15.46
C HIS A 163 0.38 -7.31 -14.20
N PRO A 164 1.07 -8.37 -13.73
CA PRO A 164 0.76 -9.02 -12.45
C PRO A 164 1.22 -8.13 -11.29
N LEU A 165 0.34 -7.92 -10.31
CA LEU A 165 0.54 -7.02 -9.16
C LEU A 165 0.04 -7.68 -7.88
N GLU A 166 0.77 -7.49 -6.78
CA GLU A 166 0.30 -7.83 -5.44
C GLU A 166 -0.49 -6.65 -4.86
N ALA A 167 -1.76 -6.89 -4.51
CA ALA A 167 -2.64 -5.87 -3.99
C ALA A 167 -3.32 -6.30 -2.68
N ALA A 168 -3.39 -5.39 -1.71
CA ALA A 168 -4.16 -5.61 -0.50
C ALA A 168 -5.65 -5.51 -0.80
N LYS A 169 -6.39 -6.60 -0.58
CA LYS A 169 -7.83 -6.69 -0.81
C LYS A 169 -8.61 -6.33 0.44
N LEU A 170 -9.56 -5.41 0.29
CA LEU A 170 -10.55 -5.08 1.31
C LEU A 170 -11.95 -5.39 0.83
N SER A 171 -12.72 -6.15 1.61
CA SER A 171 -14.17 -6.23 1.46
C SER A 171 -14.83 -5.15 2.31
N TRP A 172 -15.92 -4.55 1.84
CA TRP A 172 -16.60 -3.50 2.59
C TRP A 172 -18.11 -3.51 2.41
N THR A 173 -18.80 -3.00 3.43
CA THR A 173 -20.22 -2.65 3.39
C THR A 173 -20.41 -1.22 3.88
N ARG A 174 -21.38 -0.52 3.31
CA ARG A 174 -21.75 0.84 3.69
C ARG A 174 -23.26 0.96 3.70
N THR A 175 -23.80 1.52 4.77
CA THR A 175 -25.23 1.80 4.90
C THR A 175 -25.43 3.21 5.39
N THR A 176 -26.21 3.97 4.63
CA THR A 176 -26.64 5.32 4.97
C THR A 176 -28.10 5.27 5.41
N ILE A 177 -28.41 5.90 6.55
CA ILE A 177 -29.75 6.05 7.08
C ILE A 177 -30.02 7.53 7.33
N ALA A 178 -31.05 8.08 6.69
CA ALA A 178 -31.49 9.44 6.96
C ALA A 178 -31.99 9.57 8.42
N GLN A 179 -31.45 10.51 9.17
CA GLN A 179 -31.91 10.82 10.54
C GLN A 179 -32.81 12.06 10.56
N GLN A 180 -32.46 13.06 9.75
CA GLN A 180 -33.20 14.30 9.60
C GLN A 180 -33.11 14.74 8.16
N VAL A 181 -34.25 14.96 7.51
CA VAL A 181 -34.30 15.56 6.17
C VAL A 181 -34.53 17.06 6.34
N SER A 182 -33.70 17.86 5.68
CA SER A 182 -33.87 19.31 5.67
C SER A 182 -35.17 19.68 4.94
N PRO A 183 -36.00 20.60 5.48
CA PRO A 183 -37.14 21.14 4.74
C PRO A 183 -36.77 21.82 3.41
N GLN A 184 -35.51 22.24 3.27
CA GLN A 184 -34.95 22.85 2.08
C GLN A 184 -34.38 21.83 1.08
N ALA A 185 -34.33 20.54 1.45
CA ALA A 185 -33.91 19.49 0.52
C ALA A 185 -35.07 19.19 -0.44
N GLU A 186 -34.86 19.41 -1.72
CA GLU A 186 -35.83 19.05 -2.78
C GLU A 186 -35.93 17.54 -3.00
N TRP A 187 -35.07 16.76 -2.35
CA TRP A 187 -34.98 15.31 -2.47
C TRP A 187 -34.92 14.66 -1.08
N GLU A 188 -35.66 13.57 -0.89
CA GLU A 188 -35.57 12.78 0.35
C GLU A 188 -34.21 12.10 0.44
N SER A 189 -33.63 12.09 1.64
CA SER A 189 -32.47 11.23 1.92
C SER A 189 -32.94 9.78 1.95
N ILE A 190 -32.58 9.02 0.90
CA ILE A 190 -32.96 7.61 0.77
C ILE A 190 -31.98 6.78 1.59
N SER A 191 -32.49 5.88 2.44
CA SER A 191 -31.64 4.89 3.10
C SER A 191 -31.10 3.93 2.05
N GLN A 192 -29.78 3.81 1.96
CA GLN A 192 -29.10 3.05 0.92
C GLN A 192 -28.05 2.15 1.55
N SER A 193 -27.86 0.97 0.95
CA SER A 193 -26.79 0.06 1.33
C SER A 193 -26.04 -0.39 0.10
N SER A 194 -24.72 -0.46 0.23
CA SER A 194 -23.82 -0.93 -0.81
C SER A 194 -22.76 -1.84 -0.20
N LYS A 195 -22.23 -2.75 -1.02
CA LYS A 195 -21.08 -3.55 -0.66
C LYS A 195 -20.16 -3.69 -1.86
N GLY A 196 -18.90 -3.97 -1.59
CA GLY A 196 -17.91 -4.07 -2.63
C GLY A 196 -16.58 -4.60 -2.15
N GLU A 197 -15.65 -4.62 -3.08
CA GLU A 197 -14.28 -5.04 -2.89
C GLU A 197 -13.35 -3.98 -3.46
N ASP A 198 -12.28 -3.70 -2.73
CA ASP A 198 -11.25 -2.73 -3.08
C ASP A 198 -9.89 -3.41 -3.12
N TRP A 199 -9.05 -3.01 -4.07
CA TRP A 199 -7.65 -3.44 -4.15
C TRP A 199 -6.75 -2.23 -4.05
N TYR A 200 -5.86 -2.27 -3.08
CA TYR A 200 -4.90 -1.21 -2.81
C TYR A 200 -3.49 -1.70 -3.14
N ILE A 201 -2.71 -0.83 -3.78
CA ILE A 201 -1.28 -1.04 -3.96
C ILE A 201 -0.57 0.06 -3.19
N ARG A 202 0.41 -0.33 -2.37
CA ARG A 202 1.30 0.60 -1.64
C ARG A 202 1.66 1.75 -2.56
N GLY A 203 1.39 3.00 -2.20
CA GLY A 203 1.79 4.20 -2.95
C GLY A 203 1.04 4.54 -4.21
N LEU A 204 0.19 3.65 -4.70
CA LEU A 204 -0.82 4.03 -5.68
C LEU A 204 -2.15 4.34 -4.99
N GLY A 205 -2.41 3.77 -3.81
CA GLY A 205 -3.73 3.86 -3.23
C GLY A 205 -4.65 2.79 -3.83
N LEU A 206 -5.94 3.12 -3.91
CA LEU A 206 -6.97 2.29 -4.51
C LEU A 206 -6.76 2.18 -6.03
N VAL A 207 -6.45 0.98 -6.53
CA VAL A 207 -6.21 0.71 -7.96
C VAL A 207 -7.36 0.02 -8.66
N LYS A 208 -8.24 -0.66 -7.91
CA LYS A 208 -9.42 -1.33 -8.45
C LYS A 208 -10.53 -1.36 -7.41
N ARG A 209 -11.77 -1.24 -7.86
CA ARG A 209 -12.98 -1.42 -7.04
C ARG A 209 -14.04 -2.18 -7.82
N ASN A 210 -14.69 -3.10 -7.14
CA ASN A 210 -15.92 -3.75 -7.60
C ASN A 210 -17.07 -3.39 -6.65
N PHE A 211 -18.21 -2.99 -7.22
CA PHE A 211 -19.49 -2.90 -6.51
C PHE A 211 -20.26 -4.19 -6.73
N LEU A 212 -20.84 -4.74 -5.66
CA LEU A 212 -21.52 -6.02 -5.70
C LEU A 212 -23.02 -5.87 -5.39
N ASN A 213 -23.86 -6.63 -6.10
CA ASN A 213 -25.25 -6.80 -5.74
C ASN A 213 -25.42 -7.70 -4.51
N LYS A 214 -26.66 -7.93 -4.05
CA LYS A 214 -26.93 -8.76 -2.86
C LYS A 214 -26.39 -10.18 -3.00
N GLU A 215 -26.46 -10.76 -4.19
CA GLU A 215 -25.98 -12.10 -4.52
C GLU A 215 -24.45 -12.19 -4.60
N GLY A 216 -23.73 -11.06 -4.60
CA GLY A 216 -22.27 -11.00 -4.68
C GLY A 216 -21.72 -10.87 -6.10
N ASN A 217 -22.59 -10.67 -7.10
CA ASN A 217 -22.17 -10.42 -8.48
C ASN A 217 -21.74 -8.97 -8.67
N ILE A 218 -20.72 -8.75 -9.50
CA ILE A 218 -20.22 -7.42 -9.86
C ILE A 218 -21.27 -6.69 -10.69
N THR A 219 -21.68 -5.50 -10.25
CA THR A 219 -22.62 -4.63 -10.98
C THR A 219 -21.91 -3.50 -11.72
N SER A 220 -20.87 -2.95 -11.10
CA SER A 220 -20.07 -1.86 -11.64
C SER A 220 -18.72 -1.83 -10.94
N GLY A 221 -17.80 -1.03 -11.44
CA GLY A 221 -16.46 -0.94 -10.86
C GLY A 221 -15.52 -0.04 -11.64
N PHE A 222 -14.30 0.06 -11.14
CA PHE A 222 -13.22 0.70 -11.89
C PHE A 222 -11.90 -0.02 -11.70
N THR A 223 -10.99 0.16 -12.66
CA THR A 223 -9.63 -0.38 -12.62
C THR A 223 -8.65 0.65 -13.16
N LEU A 224 -7.44 0.70 -12.59
CA LEU A 224 -6.37 1.58 -13.00
C LEU A 224 -6.04 1.36 -14.49
N LYS A 225 -5.95 2.48 -15.21
CA LYS A 225 -5.63 2.53 -16.65
C LYS A 225 -4.19 2.99 -16.87
N SER A 226 -3.79 4.08 -16.21
CA SER A 226 -2.48 4.68 -16.41
C SER A 226 -2.06 5.55 -15.24
N ILE A 227 -0.75 5.80 -15.15
CA ILE A 227 -0.13 6.63 -14.13
C ILE A 227 0.68 7.72 -14.83
N TRP A 228 0.35 8.98 -14.57
CA TRP A 228 1.14 10.13 -14.99
C TRP A 228 1.98 10.64 -13.84
N ASP A 229 3.30 10.69 -14.02
CA ASP A 229 4.24 11.27 -13.07
C ASP A 229 4.63 12.69 -13.49
N SER A 230 4.11 13.67 -12.76
CA SER A 230 4.39 15.09 -13.01
C SER A 230 5.85 15.50 -12.78
N SER A 231 6.57 14.83 -11.88
CA SER A 231 7.98 15.14 -11.58
C SER A 231 8.92 14.68 -12.70
N ARG A 232 8.58 13.57 -13.35
CA ARG A 232 9.33 13.01 -14.48
C ARG A 232 8.76 13.41 -15.83
N ASN A 233 7.60 14.07 -15.85
CA ASN A 233 6.87 14.51 -17.03
C ASN A 233 6.65 13.36 -18.04
N ARG A 234 6.19 12.21 -17.54
CA ARG A 234 5.92 11.03 -18.36
C ARG A 234 4.85 10.13 -17.75
N THR A 235 4.23 9.32 -18.60
CA THR A 235 3.48 8.13 -18.15
C THR A 235 4.48 7.08 -17.65
N VAL A 236 4.17 6.44 -16.53
CA VAL A 236 5.00 5.40 -15.93
C VAL A 236 4.27 4.05 -16.00
N PRO A 237 4.99 2.93 -16.22
CA PRO A 237 4.42 1.59 -16.14
C PRO A 237 3.75 1.35 -14.78
N ILE A 238 2.66 0.58 -14.77
CA ILE A 238 1.87 0.31 -13.55
C ILE A 238 2.66 -0.56 -12.56
N ASP A 239 3.53 -1.41 -13.07
CA ASP A 239 4.48 -2.22 -12.32
C ASP A 239 5.81 -1.50 -12.04
N GLU A 240 5.96 -0.23 -12.44
CA GLU A 240 7.17 0.53 -12.11
C GLU A 240 7.23 0.75 -10.60
N TRP A 241 8.35 0.33 -10.01
CA TRP A 241 8.61 0.48 -8.60
C TRP A 241 8.49 1.93 -8.15
N LEU A 242 7.79 2.13 -7.04
CA LEU A 242 7.30 3.45 -6.69
C LEU A 242 8.41 4.34 -6.15
N PRO A 243 8.65 5.49 -6.79
CA PRO A 243 9.73 6.37 -6.40
C PRO A 243 9.48 6.88 -4.98
N VAL A 244 10.56 6.98 -4.24
CA VAL A 244 10.68 7.75 -3.00
C VAL A 244 11.69 8.85 -3.26
N SER A 245 11.30 10.08 -2.94
CA SER A 245 12.19 11.23 -2.93
C SER A 245 13.25 11.05 -1.84
N ILE A 246 14.46 11.52 -2.12
CA ILE A 246 15.58 11.41 -1.20
C ILE A 246 16.17 12.80 -0.95
N ILE A 247 16.32 13.14 0.33
CA ILE A 247 17.02 14.32 0.83
C ILE A 247 18.33 13.82 1.45
N ILE A 248 19.44 14.48 1.16
CA ILE A 248 20.73 14.18 1.77
C ILE A 248 21.28 15.49 2.32
N ASN A 249 21.54 15.55 3.63
CA ASN A 249 22.06 16.73 4.31
C ASN A 249 21.24 18.01 4.04
N GLY A 250 19.91 17.88 4.03
CA GLY A 250 18.98 18.99 3.78
C GLY A 250 18.79 19.38 2.30
N GLU A 251 19.52 18.75 1.37
CA GLU A 251 19.35 18.99 -0.07
C GLU A 251 18.48 17.90 -0.71
N GLU A 252 17.37 18.31 -1.35
CA GLU A 252 16.56 17.41 -2.18
C GLU A 252 17.38 16.95 -3.41
N GLN A 253 17.44 15.65 -3.60
CA GLN A 253 18.22 15.07 -4.68
C GLN A 253 17.36 14.92 -5.94
N GLY A 254 17.81 15.54 -7.02
CA GLY A 254 17.12 15.51 -8.31
C GLY A 254 17.20 14.17 -9.05
N LYS A 255 16.86 14.20 -10.35
CA LYS A 255 16.84 13.03 -11.24
C LYS A 255 18.12 12.20 -11.13
N GLY A 256 17.96 10.92 -10.79
CA GLY A 256 19.04 9.92 -10.83
C GLY A 256 19.38 9.29 -9.48
N ILE A 257 19.06 9.95 -8.36
CA ILE A 257 19.06 9.34 -7.03
C ILE A 257 17.66 8.79 -6.78
N SER A 258 17.55 7.48 -6.59
CA SER A 258 16.26 6.82 -6.41
C SER A 258 16.26 6.07 -5.09
N ALA A 259 15.22 6.28 -4.31
CA ALA A 259 14.81 5.36 -3.28
C ALA A 259 13.42 4.83 -3.62
N GLY A 260 12.92 3.90 -2.84
CA GLY A 260 11.56 3.37 -2.96
C GLY A 260 11.33 2.21 -2.03
N LEU A 261 10.13 1.65 -2.08
CA LEU A 261 9.69 0.66 -1.11
C LEU A 261 9.60 -0.73 -1.73
N TYR A 262 10.34 -1.68 -1.20
CA TYR A 262 10.21 -3.10 -1.53
C TYR A 262 9.81 -3.87 -0.27
N ASN A 263 8.62 -4.50 -0.26
CA ASN A 263 8.07 -5.23 0.89
C ASN A 263 8.23 -4.45 2.21
N ASP A 264 7.61 -3.26 2.29
CA ASP A 264 7.73 -2.33 3.43
C ASP A 264 9.13 -1.75 3.71
N SER A 265 10.17 -2.25 3.05
CA SER A 265 11.55 -1.83 3.29
C SER A 265 11.95 -0.72 2.33
N LEU A 266 12.56 0.32 2.87
CA LEU A 266 13.09 1.40 2.05
C LEU A 266 14.42 0.96 1.43
N LEU A 267 14.43 0.80 0.11
CA LEU A 267 15.65 0.57 -0.65
C LEU A 267 16.15 1.88 -1.24
N VAL A 268 17.45 2.07 -1.20
CA VAL A 268 18.14 3.27 -1.67
C VAL A 268 19.19 2.87 -2.71
N LEU A 269 19.30 3.68 -3.77
CA LEU A 269 20.29 3.49 -4.82
C LEU A 269 21.70 3.68 -4.28
N VAL A 270 22.51 2.63 -4.34
CA VAL A 270 23.91 2.62 -3.85
C VAL A 270 24.72 3.73 -4.52
N ARG A 271 24.84 3.70 -5.86
CA ARG A 271 25.76 4.58 -6.60
C ARG A 271 25.60 6.05 -6.26
N ALA A 272 24.36 6.53 -6.31
CA ALA A 272 24.06 7.95 -6.14
C ALA A 272 24.23 8.40 -4.68
N THR A 273 23.82 7.55 -3.74
CA THR A 273 23.86 7.85 -2.30
C THR A 273 25.30 7.84 -1.77
N PHE A 274 26.09 6.82 -2.12
CA PHE A 274 27.50 6.72 -1.75
C PHE A 274 28.33 7.87 -2.33
N GLN A 275 28.08 8.26 -3.59
CA GLN A 275 28.76 9.40 -4.20
C GLN A 275 28.46 10.70 -3.45
N LYS A 276 27.20 10.95 -3.08
CA LYS A 276 26.80 12.15 -2.34
C LYS A 276 27.32 12.18 -0.90
N LEU A 277 27.44 11.02 -0.27
CA LEU A 277 28.00 10.86 1.08
C LEU A 277 29.52 10.69 1.09
N GLY A 278 30.19 10.84 -0.06
CA GLY A 278 31.66 10.85 -0.15
C GLY A 278 32.32 9.51 0.15
N ARG A 279 31.64 8.39 -0.12
CA ARG A 279 32.08 7.04 0.24
C ARG A 279 32.32 6.18 -0.99
N SER A 280 33.44 5.46 -0.98
CA SER A 280 33.80 4.51 -2.05
C SER A 280 33.12 3.16 -1.83
N PHE A 281 32.74 2.53 -2.93
CA PHE A 281 32.24 1.16 -2.94
C PHE A 281 32.75 0.45 -4.20
N THR A 282 32.82 -0.87 -4.14
CA THR A 282 33.12 -1.74 -5.27
C THR A 282 31.91 -2.63 -5.54
N TRP A 283 31.54 -2.76 -6.81
CA TRP A 283 30.50 -3.68 -7.24
C TRP A 283 31.08 -4.69 -8.23
N ASP A 284 31.09 -5.97 -7.86
CA ASP A 284 31.46 -7.05 -8.75
C ASP A 284 30.21 -7.58 -9.48
N GLN A 285 30.14 -7.31 -10.79
CA GLN A 285 29.00 -7.70 -11.60
C GLN A 285 28.89 -9.22 -11.84
N LYS A 286 29.98 -9.97 -11.74
CA LYS A 286 30.04 -11.43 -11.94
C LYS A 286 29.58 -12.16 -10.68
N THR A 287 30.08 -11.75 -9.52
CA THR A 287 29.73 -12.38 -8.24
C THR A 287 28.50 -11.74 -7.59
N LYS A 288 28.04 -10.59 -8.10
CA LYS A 288 26.93 -9.79 -7.56
C LYS A 288 27.16 -9.33 -6.12
N ILE A 289 28.42 -9.02 -5.81
CA ILE A 289 28.85 -8.60 -4.47
C ILE A 289 29.11 -7.09 -4.46
N LEU A 290 28.40 -6.40 -3.57
CA LEU A 290 28.73 -5.06 -3.14
C LEU A 290 29.76 -5.14 -2.01
N THR A 291 30.84 -4.38 -2.11
CA THR A 291 31.86 -4.23 -1.08
C THR A 291 31.99 -2.76 -0.71
N VAL A 292 31.88 -2.45 0.57
CA VAL A 292 32.04 -1.11 1.12
C VAL A 292 33.21 -1.12 2.09
N GLU A 293 34.16 -0.22 1.90
CA GLU A 293 35.30 -0.07 2.79
C GLU A 293 34.90 0.70 4.06
N THR A 294 35.25 0.15 5.21
CA THR A 294 35.05 0.78 6.53
C THR A 294 36.41 0.98 7.22
N PRO A 295 36.49 1.75 8.32
CA PRO A 295 37.74 1.87 9.07
C PRO A 295 38.29 0.52 9.60
N ASP A 296 37.40 -0.45 9.87
CA ASP A 296 37.72 -1.71 10.53
C ASP A 296 37.80 -2.91 9.56
N GLY A 297 37.77 -2.67 8.24
CA GLY A 297 37.79 -3.70 7.20
C GLY A 297 36.86 -3.37 6.04
N SER A 298 36.07 -4.36 5.61
CA SER A 298 35.03 -4.14 4.59
C SER A 298 33.74 -4.88 4.92
N ILE A 299 32.63 -4.30 4.52
CA ILE A 299 31.31 -4.91 4.65
C ILE A 299 30.83 -5.30 3.26
N THR A 300 30.36 -6.54 3.13
CA THR A 300 29.91 -7.12 1.87
C THR A 300 28.41 -7.43 1.90
N MET A 301 27.73 -7.24 0.78
CA MET A 301 26.33 -7.63 0.60
C MET A 301 26.13 -8.21 -0.79
N VAL A 302 25.51 -9.38 -0.85
CA VAL A 302 25.22 -10.07 -2.12
C VAL A 302 23.81 -9.70 -2.58
N GLU A 303 23.63 -9.47 -3.88
CA GLU A 303 22.29 -9.30 -4.46
C GLU A 303 21.42 -10.54 -4.21
N GLY A 304 20.15 -10.32 -3.91
CA GLY A 304 19.22 -11.37 -3.50
C GLY A 304 19.29 -11.73 -2.01
N ASN A 305 20.37 -11.37 -1.30
CA ASN A 305 20.49 -11.62 0.14
C ASN A 305 19.99 -10.43 0.96
N ASN A 306 19.35 -10.74 2.09
CA ASN A 306 18.93 -9.78 3.11
C ASN A 306 19.91 -9.67 4.29
N HIS A 307 21.18 -9.99 4.06
CA HIS A 307 22.20 -9.87 5.10
C HIS A 307 23.52 -9.36 4.52
N SER A 308 24.29 -8.66 5.35
CA SER A 308 25.67 -8.26 5.10
C SER A 308 26.62 -9.18 5.86
N LYS A 309 27.88 -9.18 5.44
CA LYS A 309 28.98 -9.84 6.16
C LYS A 309 30.16 -8.88 6.31
N ASN A 310 30.63 -8.71 7.54
CA ASN A 310 31.88 -8.02 7.83
C ASN A 310 33.07 -8.96 7.56
N THR A 311 34.07 -8.47 6.82
CA THR A 311 35.24 -9.27 6.42
C THR A 311 36.29 -9.39 7.52
N SER A 312 36.33 -8.50 8.51
CA SER A 312 37.35 -8.53 9.57
C SER A 312 37.05 -9.55 10.67
N ASP A 313 35.79 -9.66 11.10
CA ASP A 313 35.36 -10.57 12.17
C ASP A 313 34.39 -11.67 11.71
N GLY A 314 33.90 -11.60 10.47
CA GLY A 314 32.96 -12.56 9.91
C GLY A 314 31.51 -12.39 10.39
N SER A 315 31.20 -11.34 11.15
CA SER A 315 29.86 -11.07 11.66
C SER A 315 28.83 -10.88 10.54
N ILE A 316 27.59 -11.28 10.81
CA ILE A 316 26.46 -11.21 9.89
C ILE A 316 25.40 -10.28 10.48
N GLN A 317 24.95 -9.31 9.68
CA GLN A 317 23.83 -8.44 10.03
C GLN A 317 22.68 -8.66 9.04
N VAL A 318 21.46 -8.82 9.57
CA VAL A 318 20.25 -9.14 8.79
C VAL A 318 19.39 -7.88 8.67
N PHE A 319 18.78 -7.71 7.50
CA PHE A 319 17.96 -6.56 7.12
C PHE A 319 16.54 -6.99 6.75
N PRO A 320 15.57 -6.05 6.79
CA PRO A 320 14.18 -6.36 6.47
C PRO A 320 13.94 -6.69 4.99
N ALA A 321 14.85 -6.30 4.09
CA ALA A 321 14.79 -6.65 2.67
C ALA A 321 16.16 -7.03 2.09
N PRO A 322 16.17 -7.78 0.97
CA PRO A 322 17.39 -8.08 0.23
C PRO A 322 17.90 -6.89 -0.59
N ALA A 323 19.20 -6.89 -0.87
CA ALA A 323 19.74 -6.09 -1.97
C ALA A 323 19.12 -6.54 -3.30
N LYS A 324 18.77 -5.59 -4.15
CA LYS A 324 18.13 -5.87 -5.45
C LYS A 324 18.69 -5.02 -6.57
N ILE A 325 18.75 -5.60 -7.75
CA ILE A 325 18.91 -4.82 -8.98
C ILE A 325 17.53 -4.49 -9.54
N ILE A 326 17.18 -3.20 -9.54
CA ILE A 326 15.92 -2.69 -10.07
C ILE A 326 16.25 -1.78 -11.26
N ASN A 327 15.74 -2.09 -12.44
CA ASN A 327 16.02 -1.34 -13.68
C ASN A 327 17.53 -1.11 -13.93
N GLY A 328 18.32 -2.15 -13.70
CA GLY A 328 19.78 -2.11 -13.87
C GLY A 328 20.54 -1.34 -12.79
N LYS A 329 19.86 -0.92 -11.72
CA LYS A 329 20.45 -0.16 -10.61
C LYS A 329 20.47 -0.99 -9.33
N LEU A 330 21.61 -1.02 -8.65
CA LEU A 330 21.74 -1.69 -7.35
C LEU A 330 21.10 -0.85 -6.24
N MET A 331 20.13 -1.45 -5.57
CA MET A 331 19.36 -0.90 -4.47
C MET A 331 19.61 -1.74 -3.22
N VAL A 332 19.83 -1.10 -2.08
CA VAL A 332 20.10 -1.77 -0.79
C VAL A 332 19.19 -1.18 0.28
N PRO A 333 18.90 -1.91 1.37
CA PRO A 333 18.16 -1.37 2.50
C PRO A 333 18.79 -0.07 3.02
N VAL A 334 17.97 0.92 3.37
CA VAL A 334 18.46 2.16 3.97
C VAL A 334 19.21 1.88 5.27
N GLU A 335 18.83 0.82 5.99
CA GLU A 335 19.50 0.34 7.20
C GLU A 335 20.92 -0.15 6.91
N PHE A 336 21.17 -0.72 5.72
CA PHE A 336 22.53 -1.06 5.30
C PHE A 336 23.36 0.21 5.06
N ILE A 337 22.76 1.27 4.49
CA ILE A 337 23.45 2.57 4.34
C ILE A 337 23.81 3.13 5.73
N GLN A 338 22.88 3.07 6.69
CA GLN A 338 23.12 3.48 8.07
C GLN A 338 24.25 2.68 8.73
N GLU A 339 24.27 1.36 8.57
CA GLU A 339 25.32 0.49 9.09
C GLU A 339 26.70 0.84 8.53
N VAL A 340 26.83 0.90 7.20
CA VAL A 340 28.14 1.00 6.56
C VAL A 340 28.68 2.44 6.52
N LEU A 341 27.80 3.44 6.58
CA LEU A 341 28.19 4.86 6.50
C LEU A 341 28.04 5.62 7.82
N GLY A 342 27.37 5.06 8.83
CA GLY A 342 27.09 5.72 10.10
C GLY A 342 26.15 6.91 10.00
N VAL A 343 25.35 7.00 8.92
CA VAL A 343 24.37 8.07 8.72
C VAL A 343 23.06 7.74 9.41
N ASN A 344 22.35 8.76 9.88
CA ASN A 344 20.98 8.57 10.35
C ASN A 344 20.00 8.81 9.21
N TYR A 345 18.76 8.33 9.38
CA TYR A 345 17.71 8.63 8.43
C TYR A 345 16.35 8.85 9.11
N ARG A 346 15.51 9.64 8.44
CA ARG A 346 14.07 9.75 8.73
C ARG A 346 13.27 9.44 7.49
N TRP A 347 12.07 8.87 7.68
CA TRP A 347 11.21 8.41 6.60
C TRP A 347 9.81 9.02 6.75
N ASP A 348 9.44 9.91 5.82
CA ASP A 348 8.08 10.40 5.65
C ASP A 348 7.31 9.46 4.71
N LYS A 349 6.54 8.55 5.31
CA LYS A 349 5.70 7.57 4.62
C LYS A 349 4.71 8.21 3.64
N ALA A 350 4.14 9.35 4.01
CA ALA A 350 3.05 9.95 3.26
C ALA A 350 3.54 10.87 2.16
N GLY A 351 4.55 11.70 2.45
CA GLY A 351 5.26 12.48 1.44
C GLY A 351 6.11 11.61 0.51
N ARG A 352 6.38 10.35 0.91
CA ARG A 352 7.32 9.43 0.27
C ARG A 352 8.70 10.06 0.14
N VAL A 353 9.19 10.59 1.26
CA VAL A 353 10.51 11.23 1.35
C VAL A 353 11.37 10.54 2.40
N VAL A 354 12.53 10.04 2.01
CA VAL A 354 13.59 9.68 2.95
C VAL A 354 14.59 10.81 3.06
N GLU A 355 15.03 11.13 4.26
CA GLU A 355 16.15 12.04 4.49
C GLU A 355 17.27 11.35 5.23
N LEU A 356 18.47 11.46 4.69
CA LEU A 356 19.73 11.00 5.27
C LEU A 356 20.50 12.20 5.83
N PHE A 357 21.02 12.10 7.06
CA PHE A 357 21.73 13.19 7.75
C PHE A 357 22.80 12.70 8.74
#